data_AF-A0A970I082-F1
#
_entry.id   AF-A0A970I082-F1
#
_cell.length_a   1.000
_cell.length_b   1.000
_cell.length_c   1.000
_cell.angle_alpha   90.00
_cell.angle_beta   90.00
_cell.angle_gamma   90.00
#
_symmetry.space_group_name_H-M   'P 1'
#
loop_
_entity.id
_entity.type
_entity.pdbx_description
1 polymer ?
#
loop_
_entity_poly.entity_id
_entity_poly.type
_entity_poly.pdbx_seq_one_letter_code
_entity_poly.pdbx_strand_id
1 'polypeptide(L)'
;MVHPEKLEPRKTVLFAHEASPGQTYSLWNYRRLINKDHFEPGFFAGDVSVMNWPHNDYFLGPIVGVDEVEKTKHLEAAKQLT
;
A
#
# COMPACT_ATOMS: atom_id res chain seq x y z
N MET A 1 -0.46 -8.97 -10.53
CA MET A 1 0.53 -9.96 -10.05
C MET A 1 0.29 -11.27 -10.79
N VAL A 2 1.34 -12.06 -11.04
CA VAL A 2 1.24 -13.33 -11.77
C VAL A 2 1.77 -14.47 -10.91
N HIS A 3 1.30 -15.69 -11.15
CA HIS A 3 1.91 -16.92 -10.65
C HIS A 3 3.17 -17.20 -11.49
N PRO A 4 4.40 -17.00 -10.97
CA PRO A 4 5.61 -17.16 -11.78
C PRO A 4 5.77 -18.58 -12.35
N GLU A 5 5.27 -19.59 -11.65
CA GLU A 5 5.31 -20.99 -12.06
C GLU A 5 4.42 -21.33 -13.27
N LYS A 6 3.35 -20.56 -13.49
CA LYS A 6 2.30 -20.86 -14.48
C LYS A 6 2.02 -19.72 -15.46
N LEU A 7 2.56 -18.53 -15.19
CA LEU A 7 2.32 -17.28 -15.92
C LEU A 7 0.85 -16.81 -15.94
N GLU A 8 0.03 -17.34 -15.03
CA GLU A 8 -1.39 -16.99 -14.93
C GLU A 8 -1.61 -15.73 -14.06
N PRO A 9 -2.61 -14.89 -14.37
CA PRO A 9 -2.98 -13.76 -13.53
C PRO A 9 -3.38 -14.20 -12.12
N ARG A 10 -2.73 -13.62 -11.11
CA ARG A 10 -3.05 -13.85 -9.70
C ARG A 10 -4.06 -12.83 -9.21
N LYS A 11 -5.24 -13.31 -8.78
CA LYS A 11 -6.23 -12.48 -8.09
C LYS A 11 -5.80 -12.23 -6.65
N THR A 12 -5.89 -10.98 -6.23
CA THR A 12 -5.60 -10.53 -4.85
C THR A 12 -6.79 -9.78 -4.30
N VAL A 13 -6.91 -9.80 -2.97
CA VAL A 13 -7.84 -8.94 -2.23
C VAL A 13 -7.06 -8.01 -1.30
N LEU A 14 -7.69 -6.94 -0.84
CA LEU A 14 -7.06 -6.07 0.13
C LEU A 14 -7.07 -6.77 1.50
N PHE A 15 -8.26 -7.12 1.98
CA PHE A 15 -8.47 -7.79 3.27
C PHE A 15 -8.77 -9.28 3.09
N ALA A 16 -8.34 -10.10 4.06
CA ALA A 16 -8.50 -11.56 3.98
C ALA A 16 -9.97 -12.01 3.92
N HIS A 17 -10.89 -11.28 4.56
CA HIS A 17 -12.31 -11.62 4.57
C HIS A 17 -13.01 -11.39 3.22
N GLU A 18 -12.37 -10.67 2.29
CA GLU A 18 -12.88 -10.45 0.93
C GLU A 18 -12.50 -11.61 -0.03
N ALA A 19 -11.69 -12.57 0.43
CA ALA A 19 -11.20 -13.66 -0.40
C ALA A 19 -12.26 -14.74 -0.62
N SER A 20 -12.44 -15.16 -1.89
CA SER A 20 -13.19 -16.38 -2.22
C SER A 20 -12.43 -17.65 -1.80
N PRO A 21 -13.11 -18.78 -1.57
CA PRO A 21 -12.45 -20.06 -1.32
C PRO A 21 -11.39 -20.39 -2.39
N GLY A 22 -10.16 -20.68 -1.96
CA GLY A 22 -9.01 -20.91 -2.86
C GLY A 22 -8.21 -19.66 -3.22
N GLN A 23 -8.66 -18.47 -2.84
CA GLN A 23 -7.91 -17.22 -2.96
C GLN A 23 -7.15 -16.94 -1.65
N THR A 24 -5.83 -16.98 -1.69
CA THR A 24 -5.01 -16.97 -0.45
C THR A 24 -4.24 -15.68 -0.20
N TYR A 25 -4.35 -14.68 -1.09
CA TYR A 25 -3.43 -13.55 -1.07
C TYR A 25 -4.13 -12.23 -0.73
N SER A 26 -4.17 -11.93 0.58
CA SER A 26 -4.52 -10.62 1.12
C SER A 26 -3.30 -9.71 1.13
N LEU A 27 -3.42 -8.56 0.48
CA LEU A 27 -2.35 -7.55 0.43
C LEU A 27 -2.10 -6.91 1.81
N TRP A 28 -3.15 -6.77 2.62
CA TRP A 28 -3.03 -6.31 4.01
C TRP A 28 -2.15 -7.25 4.83
N ASN A 29 -2.49 -8.55 4.85
CA ASN A 29 -1.76 -9.55 5.63
C ASN A 29 -0.33 -9.74 5.11
N TYR A 30 -0.15 -9.77 3.79
CA TYR A 30 1.18 -9.88 3.17
C TYR A 30 2.13 -8.76 3.63
N ARG A 31 1.61 -7.56 3.88
CA ARG A 31 2.37 -6.37 4.31
C ARG A 31 2.22 -6.06 5.79
N ARG A 32 1.56 -6.92 6.56
CA ARG A 32 1.27 -6.67 7.97
C ARG A 32 2.56 -6.77 8.79
N LEU A 33 2.94 -5.66 9.39
CA LEU A 33 4.07 -5.55 10.30
C LEU A 33 3.67 -5.98 11.72
N ILE A 34 2.50 -5.56 12.17
CA ILE A 34 1.98 -5.83 13.52
C ILE A 34 0.59 -6.45 13.42
N ASN A 35 0.44 -7.63 14.02
CA ASN A 35 -0.84 -8.21 14.42
C ASN A 35 -1.00 -7.96 15.92
N LYS A 36 -1.96 -7.12 16.33
CA LYS A 36 -2.10 -6.74 17.75
C LYS A 36 -2.33 -7.94 18.67
N ASP A 37 -2.96 -9.00 18.15
CA ASP A 37 -3.32 -10.20 18.91
C ASP A 37 -2.11 -11.09 19.26
N HIS A 38 -0.92 -10.77 18.73
CA HIS A 38 0.34 -11.41 19.12
C HIS A 38 1.04 -10.73 20.32
N PHE A 39 0.46 -9.65 20.85
CA PHE A 39 1.02 -8.85 21.94
C PHE A 39 0.03 -8.76 23.11
N GLU A 40 0.54 -8.33 24.27
CA GLU A 40 -0.31 -8.07 25.43
C GLU A 40 -1.42 -7.05 25.10
N PRO A 41 -2.64 -7.25 25.62
CA PRO A 41 -3.76 -6.34 25.38
C PRO A 41 -3.40 -4.88 25.71
N GLY A 42 -3.57 -4.00 24.74
CA GLY A 42 -3.30 -2.55 24.89
C GLY A 42 -1.87 -2.12 24.53
N PHE A 43 -0.95 -3.04 24.21
CA PHE A 43 0.40 -2.67 23.75
C PHE A 43 0.37 -1.98 22.39
N PHE A 44 -0.46 -2.46 21.47
CA PHE A 44 -0.78 -1.78 20.21
C PHE A 44 -2.29 -1.48 20.13
N ALA A 45 -2.63 -0.27 19.65
CA ALA A 45 -4.03 0.15 19.46
C ALA A 45 -4.73 -0.61 18.30
N GLY A 46 -3.96 -1.21 17.40
CA GLY A 46 -4.47 -1.82 16.18
C GLY A 46 -3.40 -2.61 15.43
N ASP A 47 -3.82 -3.26 14.36
CA ASP A 47 -2.90 -3.86 13.38
C ASP A 47 -2.19 -2.77 12.59
N VAL A 48 -0.93 -3.04 12.20
CA VAL A 48 -0.13 -2.13 11.37
C VAL A 48 0.31 -2.87 10.12
N SER A 49 0.03 -2.29 8.95
CA SER A 49 0.48 -2.80 7.66
C SER A 49 1.20 -1.69 6.89
N VAL A 50 2.28 -2.05 6.19
CA VAL A 50 3.00 -1.07 5.37
C VAL A 50 2.27 -0.86 4.05
N MET A 51 1.86 0.38 3.80
CA MET A 51 1.41 0.77 2.48
C MET A 51 2.64 1.08 1.61
N ASN A 52 2.96 0.19 0.69
CA ASN A 52 3.97 0.41 -0.35
C ASN A 52 3.28 0.15 -1.69
N TRP A 53 2.65 1.20 -2.23
CA TRP A 53 2.07 1.19 -3.56
C TRP A 53 2.88 2.12 -4.44
N PRO A 54 3.57 1.60 -5.48
CA PRO A 54 4.32 2.42 -6.43
C PRO A 54 3.48 3.52 -7.11
N HIS A 55 2.15 3.44 -7.01
CA HIS A 55 1.22 4.44 -7.53
C HIS A 55 0.90 5.59 -6.57
N ASN A 56 1.23 5.48 -5.27
CA ASN A 56 0.96 6.55 -4.29
C ASN A 56 2.11 7.56 -4.17
N ASP A 57 3.27 7.22 -4.71
CA ASP A 57 4.43 8.09 -4.67
C ASP A 57 4.35 9.09 -5.85
N TYR A 58 4.50 10.38 -5.55
CA TYR A 58 4.56 11.42 -6.57
C TYR A 58 5.96 11.50 -7.18
N PHE A 59 6.08 11.19 -8.48
CA PHE A 59 7.38 11.15 -9.18
C PHE A 59 7.52 12.17 -10.31
N LEU A 60 6.51 13.01 -10.56
CA LEU A 60 6.52 13.92 -11.71
C LEU A 60 7.37 15.19 -11.48
N GLY A 61 7.90 15.38 -10.27
CA GLY A 61 8.97 16.34 -9.98
C GLY A 61 9.16 16.64 -8.49
N PRO A 62 10.22 17.40 -8.14
CA PRO A 62 10.58 17.66 -6.74
C PRO A 62 9.79 18.83 -6.14
N ILE A 63 9.60 18.80 -4.81
CA ILE A 63 9.03 19.92 -4.03
C ILE A 63 10.09 20.62 -3.15
N VAL A 64 11.33 20.13 -3.16
CA VAL A 64 12.47 20.65 -2.39
C VAL A 64 13.57 21.07 -3.36
N GLY A 65 14.20 22.22 -3.12
CA GLY A 65 15.30 22.71 -3.95
C GLY A 65 14.87 23.35 -5.28
N VAL A 66 13.58 23.66 -5.45
CA VAL A 66 13.01 24.36 -6.60
C VAL A 66 12.37 25.68 -6.17
N ASP A 67 12.06 26.54 -7.13
CA ASP A 67 11.31 27.77 -6.85
C ASP A 67 9.86 27.49 -6.39
N GLU A 68 9.20 28.51 -5.85
CA GLU A 68 7.84 28.36 -5.31
C GLU A 68 6.79 28.03 -6.39
N VAL A 69 7.03 28.38 -7.66
CA VAL A 69 6.11 28.08 -8.76
C VAL A 69 6.12 26.59 -9.06
N GLU A 70 7.30 26.00 -9.24
CA GLU A 70 7.46 24.56 -9.48
C GLU A 70 7.01 23.74 -8.27
N LYS A 71 7.35 24.17 -7.05
CA LYS A 71 6.87 23.52 -5.82
C LYS A 71 5.35 23.50 -5.73
N THR A 72 4.68 24.63 -5.99
CA THR A 72 3.21 24.73 -5.94
C THR A 72 2.57 23.80 -6.97
N LYS A 73 3.07 23.82 -8.21
CA LYS A 73 2.63 22.94 -9.29
C LYS A 73 2.76 21.46 -8.92
N HIS A 74 3.89 21.05 -8.35
CA HIS A 74 4.13 19.67 -7.95
C HIS A 74 3.29 19.25 -6.73
N LEU A 75 3.07 20.13 -5.76
CA LEU A 75 2.16 19.88 -4.64
C LEU A 75 0.72 19.67 -5.10
N GLU A 76 0.22 20.51 -6.02
CA GLU A 76 -1.14 20.35 -6.56
C GLU A 76 -1.27 19.07 -7.38
N ALA A 77 -0.30 18.78 -8.25
CA ALA A 77 -0.31 17.54 -9.03
C ALA A 77 -0.23 16.29 -8.16
N ALA A 78 0.53 16.31 -7.05
CA ALA A 78 0.58 15.21 -6.10
C ALA A 78 -0.77 14.93 -5.43
N LYS A 79 -1.55 15.98 -5.12
CA LYS A 79 -2.90 15.83 -4.55
C LYS A 79 -3.91 15.21 -5.53
N GLN A 80 -3.68 15.33 -6.85
CA GLN A 80 -4.55 14.74 -7.87
C GLN A 80 -4.25 13.26 -8.15
N LEU A 81 -3.19 12.68 -7.55
CA LEU A 81 -2.90 11.25 -7.63
C LEU A 81 -3.68 10.48 -6.54
N THR A 82 -5.01 10.47 -6.65
CA THR A 82 -5.89 9.55 -5.89
C THR A 82 -7.27 9.45 -6.52
#